data_AF-A0A553I127-F1
#
_entry.id   AF-A0A553I127-F1
#
_cell.length_a   1.000
_cell.length_b   1.000
_cell.length_c   1.000
_cell.angle_alpha   90.00
_cell.angle_beta   90.00
_cell.angle_gamma   90.00
#
_symmetry.space_group_name_H-M   'P 1'
#
loop_
_entity.id
_entity.type
_entity.pdbx_description
1 polymer ?
#
loop_
_entity_poly.entity_id
_entity_poly.type
_entity_poly.pdbx_seq_one_letter_code
_entity_poly.pdbx_strand_id
1 'polypeptide(L)'
;MAPKVSVYTTPPSALVEFLTRPPHLPHALPLARRMRFTTFPGGITEHARILWASEVSLDEYLADARDKEDVVPFAAAYLDFSRGPETELWIYSSLETRSGPTGGERAGEEKEREEVACAVALLREVKRLQDLYFTPGSERARDREFPTILVGNLDEVLRERLAEAGMAIFSTGLYDKFIFKVDDLPVIKLPEVLGDGGARRLVWDRLRPEDIPYAISQSKIPRKERTVKLLPSTALYLDDGTPIAWAFLGPDSSLSGLHCEDAYRGRGIAKAVAVKVLQDHLKDYSDDGHGWADVAPDNLQSQGVCRSLNGQVKWQISWSRLNLDQSFSNE
;
A
#
# COMPACT_ATOMS: atom_id res chain seq x y z
N MET A 1 27.06 -3.47 13.84
CA MET A 1 27.34 -4.73 13.11
C MET A 1 26.60 -4.72 11.77
N ALA A 2 26.95 -5.56 10.79
CA ALA A 2 26.14 -5.58 9.55
C ALA A 2 24.72 -6.12 9.84
N PRO A 3 23.64 -5.49 9.35
CA PRO A 3 22.29 -5.99 9.55
C PRO A 3 22.11 -7.40 9.00
N LYS A 4 21.41 -8.26 9.74
CA LYS A 4 21.03 -9.61 9.31
C LYS A 4 19.60 -9.61 8.84
N VAL A 5 19.30 -10.39 7.80
CA VAL A 5 17.94 -10.51 7.27
C VAL A 5 17.34 -11.87 7.65
N SER A 6 16.22 -11.84 8.35
CA SER A 6 15.38 -13.01 8.62
C SER A 6 14.24 -13.06 7.60
N VAL A 7 13.89 -14.26 7.13
CA VAL A 7 12.87 -14.47 6.10
C VAL A 7 11.83 -15.47 6.60
N TYR A 8 10.56 -15.07 6.54
CA TYR A 8 9.41 -15.88 6.93
C TYR A 8 8.50 -16.13 5.73
N THR A 9 7.76 -17.24 5.75
CA THR A 9 6.79 -17.61 4.70
C THR A 9 5.37 -17.13 5.01
N THR A 10 5.11 -16.70 6.24
CA THR A 10 3.85 -16.11 6.69
C THR A 10 4.14 -14.91 7.61
N PRO A 11 3.25 -13.93 7.71
CA PRO A 11 3.45 -12.79 8.60
C PRO A 11 3.53 -13.20 10.07
N PRO A 12 4.64 -12.91 10.78
CA PRO A 12 4.69 -13.09 12.22
C PRO A 12 3.68 -12.14 12.90
N SER A 13 2.76 -12.66 13.70
CA SER A 13 1.75 -11.84 14.39
C SER A 13 2.38 -10.75 15.25
N ALA A 14 3.48 -11.07 15.92
CA ALA A 14 4.21 -10.13 16.77
C ALA A 14 4.79 -8.94 15.97
N LEU A 15 5.25 -9.16 14.73
CA LEU A 15 5.71 -8.10 13.83
C LEU A 15 4.54 -7.20 13.41
N VAL A 16 3.41 -7.80 13.01
CA VAL A 16 2.21 -7.05 12.61
C VAL A 16 1.71 -6.17 13.75
N GLU A 17 1.63 -6.72 14.97
CA GLU A 17 1.23 -5.95 16.15
C GLU A 17 2.21 -4.82 16.46
N PHE A 18 3.51 -5.10 16.42
CA PHE A 18 4.56 -4.13 16.67
C PHE A 18 4.51 -2.93 15.72
N LEU A 19 4.35 -3.17 14.41
CA LEU A 19 4.20 -2.12 13.39
C LEU A 19 2.95 -1.25 13.59
N THR A 20 1.97 -1.72 14.36
CA THR A 20 0.74 -0.96 14.68
C THR A 20 0.78 -0.20 16.00
N ARG A 21 1.97 -0.02 16.59
CA ARG A 21 2.16 0.75 17.83
C ARG A 21 2.94 2.04 17.55
N PRO A 22 2.77 3.10 18.36
CA PRO A 22 3.71 4.23 18.35
C PRO A 22 5.15 3.75 18.59
N PRO A 23 6.17 4.41 17.97
CA PRO A 23 6.09 5.58 17.09
C PRO A 23 5.82 5.24 15.61
N HIS A 24 5.59 3.98 15.25
CA HIS A 24 5.48 3.54 13.86
C HIS A 24 4.16 3.95 13.18
N LEU A 25 3.13 4.23 13.98
CA LEU A 25 1.87 4.76 13.47
C LEU A 25 1.98 6.23 13.05
N PRO A 26 1.38 6.65 11.93
CA PRO A 26 0.64 5.84 10.96
C PRO A 26 1.50 5.29 9.80
N HIS A 27 2.79 5.60 9.75
CA HIS A 27 3.68 5.29 8.61
C HIS A 27 3.78 3.80 8.27
N ALA A 28 3.81 2.92 9.28
CA ALA A 28 3.93 1.47 9.07
C ALA A 28 2.61 0.77 8.72
N LEU A 29 1.47 1.47 8.77
CA LEU A 29 0.16 0.86 8.51
C LEU A 29 0.04 0.19 7.13
N PRO A 30 0.56 0.76 6.02
CA PRO A 30 0.48 0.10 4.71
C PRO A 30 1.13 -1.28 4.70
N LEU A 31 2.31 -1.43 5.31
CA LEU A 31 2.96 -2.73 5.43
C LEU A 31 2.19 -3.66 6.38
N ALA A 32 1.80 -3.18 7.55
CA ALA A 32 1.07 -4.00 8.53
C ALA A 32 -0.26 -4.52 7.95
N ARG A 33 -1.00 -3.66 7.24
CA ARG A 33 -2.26 -4.04 6.59
C ARG A 33 -2.05 -4.90 5.36
N ARG A 34 -0.96 -4.71 4.61
CA ARG A 34 -0.57 -5.66 3.56
C ARG A 34 -0.30 -7.05 4.12
N MET A 35 0.33 -7.15 5.27
CA MET A 35 0.53 -8.41 5.98
C MET A 35 -0.80 -8.99 6.46
N ARG A 36 -1.71 -8.20 7.01
CA ARG A 36 -3.05 -8.67 7.39
C ARG A 36 -3.90 -9.12 6.20
N PHE A 37 -3.74 -8.50 5.04
CA PHE A 37 -4.41 -8.93 3.80
C PHE A 37 -4.11 -10.39 3.44
N THR A 38 -3.03 -10.99 3.95
CA THR A 38 -2.75 -12.43 3.76
C THR A 38 -3.81 -13.36 4.34
N THR A 39 -4.62 -12.89 5.29
CA THR A 39 -5.73 -13.68 5.88
C THR A 39 -6.98 -13.66 5.00
N PHE A 40 -7.02 -12.81 3.97
CA PHE A 40 -8.13 -12.74 3.03
C PHE A 40 -8.03 -13.90 2.03
N PRO A 41 -9.16 -14.43 1.52
CA PRO A 41 -9.13 -15.47 0.49
C PRO A 41 -8.26 -15.05 -0.71
N GLY A 42 -7.20 -15.81 -1.00
CA GLY A 42 -6.26 -15.52 -2.07
C GLY A 42 -5.30 -14.35 -1.82
N GLY A 43 -5.24 -13.80 -0.60
CA GLY A 43 -4.40 -12.65 -0.22
C GLY A 43 -2.90 -12.97 -0.03
N ILE A 44 -2.56 -14.26 0.02
CA ILE A 44 -1.19 -14.79 0.10
C ILE A 44 -0.97 -15.88 -0.96
N THR A 45 0.28 -16.04 -1.38
CA THR A 45 0.72 -17.15 -2.25
C THR A 45 1.86 -17.91 -1.57
N GLU A 46 2.20 -19.09 -2.06
CA GLU A 46 3.39 -19.84 -1.61
C GLU A 46 4.72 -19.11 -1.89
N HIS A 47 4.70 -18.08 -2.74
CA HIS A 47 5.85 -17.26 -3.12
C HIS A 47 6.03 -16.04 -2.22
N ALA A 48 5.06 -15.76 -1.35
CA ALA A 48 5.15 -14.65 -0.41
C ALA A 48 6.30 -14.85 0.59
N ARG A 49 7.06 -13.79 0.85
CA ARG A 49 8.12 -13.73 1.84
C ARG A 49 7.96 -12.48 2.68
N ILE A 50 8.17 -12.63 3.98
CA ILE A 50 8.20 -11.52 4.93
C ILE A 50 9.63 -11.38 5.40
N LEU A 51 10.17 -10.18 5.30
CA LEU A 51 11.57 -9.92 5.61
C LEU A 51 11.66 -9.01 6.83
N TRP A 52 12.64 -9.29 7.68
CA TRP A 52 13.04 -8.44 8.80
C TRP A 52 14.55 -8.24 8.73
N ALA A 53 15.01 -7.00 8.71
CA ALA A 53 16.42 -6.64 8.69
C ALA A 53 16.75 -5.74 9.88
N SER A 54 17.65 -6.19 10.75
CA SER A 54 18.19 -5.41 11.87
C SER A 54 19.50 -6.06 12.34
N GLU A 55 20.21 -5.43 13.27
CA GLU A 55 21.37 -6.05 13.91
C GLU A 55 20.99 -7.25 14.81
N VAL A 56 19.76 -7.23 15.33
CA VAL A 56 19.18 -8.26 16.19
C VAL A 56 18.01 -8.96 15.51
N SER A 57 17.72 -10.19 15.92
CA SER A 57 16.53 -10.91 15.45
C SER A 57 15.24 -10.22 15.91
N LEU A 58 14.11 -10.52 15.24
CA LEU A 58 12.81 -9.99 15.64
C LEU A 58 12.47 -10.34 17.09
N ASP A 59 12.74 -11.56 17.54
CA ASP A 59 12.42 -12.00 18.90
C ASP A 59 13.26 -11.26 19.95
N GLU A 60 14.55 -11.10 19.70
CA GLU A 60 15.44 -10.28 20.55
C GLU A 60 15.00 -8.81 20.58
N TYR A 61 14.66 -8.27 19.41
CA TYR A 61 14.20 -6.90 19.27
C TYR A 61 12.94 -6.65 20.12
N LEU A 62 11.94 -7.53 20.01
CA LEU A 62 10.68 -7.39 20.73
C LEU A 62 10.81 -7.67 22.23
N ALA A 63 11.79 -8.48 22.64
CA ALA A 63 12.09 -8.68 24.06
C ALA A 63 12.64 -7.40 24.71
N ASP A 64 13.53 -6.69 23.99
CA ASP A 64 14.26 -5.50 24.44
C ASP A 64 13.48 -4.18 24.26
N ALA A 65 12.54 -4.10 23.31
CA ALA A 65 11.83 -2.89 22.92
C ALA A 65 10.89 -2.30 24.00
N ARG A 66 10.79 -2.92 25.18
CA ARG A 66 9.91 -2.46 26.26
C ARG A 66 10.48 -1.32 27.10
N ASP A 67 11.80 -1.13 27.11
CA ASP A 67 12.48 -0.25 28.10
C ASP A 67 13.54 0.72 27.52
N LYS A 68 13.64 0.89 26.19
CA LYS A 68 14.67 1.75 25.57
C LYS A 68 14.08 2.91 24.77
N GLU A 69 14.55 4.13 25.05
CA GLU A 69 14.24 5.35 24.28
C GLU A 69 14.88 5.31 22.87
N ASP A 70 16.00 4.61 22.72
CA ASP A 70 16.67 4.41 21.42
C ASP A 70 16.28 3.08 20.79
N VAL A 71 15.35 3.18 19.85
CA VAL A 71 14.88 2.09 19.00
C VAL A 71 16.02 1.67 18.05
N VAL A 72 16.42 0.39 18.11
CA VAL A 72 17.43 -0.19 17.21
C VAL A 72 16.95 -0.04 15.76
N PRO A 73 17.79 0.40 14.81
CA PRO A 73 17.42 0.49 13.40
C PRO A 73 16.90 -0.84 12.83
N PHE A 74 15.84 -0.76 12.02
CA PHE A 74 15.31 -1.92 11.30
C PHE A 74 14.61 -1.54 9.99
N ALA A 75 14.47 -2.53 9.13
CA ALA A 75 13.55 -2.50 7.99
C ALA A 75 12.75 -3.81 7.95
N ALA A 76 11.49 -3.73 7.52
CA ALA A 76 10.62 -4.87 7.31
C ALA A 76 9.96 -4.81 5.95
N ALA A 77 9.58 -5.96 5.38
CA ALA A 77 8.93 -5.98 4.07
C ALA A 77 8.00 -7.17 3.87
N TYR A 78 7.02 -6.98 2.99
CA TYR A 78 6.24 -8.03 2.33
C TYR A 78 6.68 -8.10 0.87
N LEU A 79 7.05 -9.29 0.41
CA LEU A 79 7.50 -9.58 -0.96
C LEU A 79 6.67 -10.70 -1.58
N ASP A 80 6.21 -10.54 -2.83
CA ASP A 80 5.61 -11.62 -3.63
C ASP A 80 5.76 -11.37 -5.14
N PHE A 81 6.79 -11.95 -5.76
CA PHE A 81 7.07 -11.81 -7.20
C PHE A 81 5.95 -12.35 -8.10
N SER A 82 5.10 -13.27 -7.62
CA SER A 82 3.98 -13.80 -8.40
C SER A 82 2.87 -12.77 -8.62
N ARG A 83 2.93 -11.63 -7.92
CA ARG A 83 2.03 -10.48 -8.10
C ARG A 83 2.49 -9.52 -9.19
N GLY A 84 3.68 -9.71 -9.76
CA GLY A 84 4.12 -8.98 -10.95
C GLY A 84 3.10 -9.07 -12.11
N PRO A 85 2.96 -8.02 -12.93
CA PRO A 85 3.70 -6.76 -12.91
C PRO A 85 3.12 -5.69 -11.94
N GLU A 86 2.14 -6.05 -11.11
CA GLU A 86 1.58 -5.17 -10.08
C GLU A 86 2.56 -5.10 -8.88
N THR A 87 2.17 -4.46 -7.77
CA THR A 87 3.10 -4.28 -6.63
C THR A 87 3.58 -5.61 -6.07
N GLU A 88 4.91 -5.79 -6.08
CA GLU A 88 5.59 -7.00 -5.63
C GLU A 88 6.20 -6.82 -4.24
N LEU A 89 6.62 -5.59 -3.88
CA LEU A 89 7.28 -5.27 -2.62
C LEU A 89 6.58 -4.12 -1.91
N TRP A 90 6.30 -4.30 -0.62
CA TRP A 90 6.03 -3.22 0.34
C TRP A 90 7.15 -3.25 1.36
N ILE A 91 7.82 -2.12 1.58
CA ILE A 91 8.91 -1.97 2.53
C ILE A 91 8.57 -0.87 3.52
N TYR A 92 8.97 -1.06 4.76
CA TYR A 92 8.94 -0.05 5.81
C TYR A 92 10.31 0.02 6.48
N SER A 93 10.81 1.21 6.75
CA SER A 93 12.02 1.44 7.55
C SER A 93 11.70 2.27 8.80
N SER A 94 12.41 2.02 9.90
CA SER A 94 12.30 2.88 11.10
C SER A 94 12.65 4.34 10.82
N LEU A 95 13.40 4.61 9.74
CA LEU A 95 13.69 5.95 9.21
C LEU A 95 12.41 6.76 8.95
N GLU A 96 11.32 6.12 8.52
CA GLU A 96 10.08 6.79 8.10
C GLU A 96 9.33 7.44 9.26
N THR A 97 9.60 7.04 10.50
CA THR A 97 9.03 7.70 11.70
C THR A 97 9.43 9.17 11.82
N ARG A 98 10.42 9.61 11.04
CA ARG A 98 10.94 10.98 11.00
C ARG A 98 10.25 11.87 9.96
N SER A 99 9.50 11.28 9.02
CA SER A 99 8.91 11.95 7.85
C SER A 99 7.67 12.81 8.15
N GLY A 100 7.60 13.46 9.32
CA GLY A 100 6.45 14.27 9.78
C GLY A 100 6.70 15.79 9.76
N PRO A 101 5.63 16.62 9.72
CA PRO A 101 5.73 18.09 9.64
C PRO A 101 6.38 18.75 10.87
N THR A 102 6.46 18.03 11.99
CA THR A 102 7.14 18.50 13.20
C THR A 102 8.64 18.22 13.20
N GLY A 103 9.20 17.63 12.14
CA GLY A 103 10.63 17.39 11.98
C GLY A 103 11.24 16.91 13.29
N GLY A 104 10.92 15.67 13.69
CA GLY A 104 11.52 15.07 14.89
C GLY A 104 13.03 15.33 14.88
N GLU A 105 13.61 15.56 16.06
CA GLU A 105 15.05 15.86 16.21
C GLU A 105 15.83 15.00 15.22
N ARG A 106 16.58 15.66 14.31
CA ARG A 106 17.39 14.96 13.33
C ARG A 106 18.25 13.98 14.11
N ALA A 107 17.99 12.70 13.93
CA ALA A 107 18.87 11.69 14.47
C ALA A 107 20.29 11.98 13.97
N GLY A 108 21.29 11.63 14.77
CA GLY A 108 22.67 11.72 14.31
C GLY A 108 22.83 10.99 12.98
N GLU A 109 23.66 11.54 12.09
CA GLU A 109 23.91 10.97 10.74
C GLU A 109 24.26 9.47 10.79
N GLU A 110 24.84 9.01 11.90
CA GLU A 110 25.13 7.59 12.16
C GLU A 110 23.87 6.72 12.20
N LYS A 111 22.85 7.11 12.96
CA LYS A 111 21.60 6.34 13.07
C LYS A 111 20.87 6.27 11.73
N GLU A 112 20.86 7.35 10.97
CA GLU A 112 20.31 7.35 9.61
C GLU A 112 21.07 6.38 8.69
N ARG A 113 22.41 6.38 8.74
CA ARG A 113 23.22 5.41 7.97
C ARG A 113 22.88 3.97 8.34
N GLU A 114 22.65 3.66 9.62
CA GLU A 114 22.27 2.32 10.09
C GLU A 114 20.88 1.89 9.60
N GLU A 115 19.89 2.79 9.59
CA GLU A 115 18.54 2.51 9.07
C GLU A 115 18.55 2.27 7.56
N VAL A 116 19.33 3.09 6.82
CA VAL A 116 19.54 2.89 5.39
C VAL A 116 20.25 1.56 5.14
N ALA A 117 21.26 1.21 5.96
CA ALA A 117 21.94 -0.07 5.87
C ALA A 117 20.99 -1.26 6.08
N CYS A 118 20.01 -1.16 6.99
CA CYS A 118 18.98 -2.18 7.18
C CYS A 118 18.12 -2.35 5.92
N ALA A 119 17.66 -1.24 5.31
CA ALA A 119 16.86 -1.28 4.09
C ALA A 119 17.66 -1.83 2.88
N VAL A 120 18.93 -1.45 2.73
CA VAL A 120 19.82 -1.98 1.67
C VAL A 120 20.09 -3.47 1.88
N ALA A 121 20.35 -3.91 3.11
CA ALA A 121 20.52 -5.34 3.42
C ALA A 121 19.25 -6.14 3.09
N LEU A 122 18.07 -5.59 3.40
CA LEU A 122 16.80 -6.18 3.03
C LEU A 122 16.67 -6.31 1.50
N LEU A 123 16.95 -5.25 0.74
CA LEU A 123 16.86 -5.27 -0.73
C LEU A 123 17.87 -6.22 -1.38
N ARG A 124 19.05 -6.39 -0.78
CA ARG A 124 20.02 -7.42 -1.18
C ARG A 124 19.45 -8.83 -0.99
N GLU A 125 18.75 -9.08 0.11
CA GLU A 125 18.05 -10.36 0.29
C GLU A 125 16.89 -10.53 -0.69
N VAL A 126 16.16 -9.46 -1.02
CA VAL A 126 15.14 -9.48 -2.09
C VAL A 126 15.77 -9.85 -3.43
N LYS A 127 16.96 -9.32 -3.76
CA LYS A 127 17.72 -9.69 -4.96
C LYS A 127 18.09 -11.17 -4.96
N ARG A 128 18.61 -11.69 -3.85
CA ARG A 128 18.91 -13.13 -3.72
C ARG A 128 17.66 -13.99 -3.96
N LEU A 129 16.51 -13.58 -3.41
CA LEU A 129 15.23 -14.25 -3.63
C LEU A 129 14.73 -14.11 -5.08
N GLN A 130 14.98 -12.97 -5.73
CA GLN A 130 14.67 -12.74 -7.15
C GLN A 130 15.41 -13.76 -8.02
N ASP A 131 16.70 -13.98 -7.79
CA ASP A 131 17.53 -14.89 -8.58
C ASP A 131 17.07 -16.35 -8.44
N LEU A 132 16.65 -16.73 -7.23
CA LEU A 132 16.05 -18.03 -6.98
C LEU A 132 14.69 -18.17 -7.67
N TYR A 133 13.86 -17.13 -7.66
CA TYR A 133 12.52 -17.18 -8.24
C TYR A 133 12.53 -17.16 -9.78
N PHE A 134 13.39 -16.33 -10.37
CA PHE A 134 13.57 -16.16 -11.81
C PHE A 134 14.84 -16.86 -12.29
N THR A 135 15.01 -18.13 -11.92
CA THR A 135 16.16 -18.94 -12.36
C THR A 135 16.27 -18.91 -13.89
N PRO A 136 17.45 -18.62 -14.48
CA PRO A 136 17.62 -18.58 -15.94
C PRO A 136 17.11 -19.84 -16.64
N GLY A 137 16.33 -19.66 -17.70
CA GLY A 137 15.72 -20.77 -18.46
C GLY A 137 14.41 -21.32 -17.87
N SER A 138 14.00 -20.92 -16.67
CA SER A 138 12.69 -21.26 -16.12
C SER A 138 11.55 -20.58 -16.90
N GLU A 139 10.34 -21.14 -16.85
CA GLU A 139 9.12 -20.52 -17.38
C GLU A 139 8.90 -19.12 -16.77
N ARG A 140 9.03 -19.00 -15.44
CA ARG A 140 8.90 -17.73 -14.72
C ARG A 140 9.88 -16.66 -15.21
N ALA A 141 11.13 -17.02 -15.50
CA ALA A 141 12.12 -16.09 -16.04
C ALA A 141 11.79 -15.64 -17.46
N ARG A 142 11.22 -16.53 -18.29
CA ARG A 142 10.80 -16.20 -19.66
C ARG A 142 9.56 -15.31 -19.68
N ASP A 143 8.64 -15.52 -18.75
CA ASP A 143 7.38 -14.76 -18.64
C ASP A 143 7.52 -13.47 -17.82
N ARG A 144 8.73 -13.17 -17.33
CA ARG A 144 9.00 -11.97 -16.55
C ARG A 144 8.81 -10.72 -17.42
N GLU A 145 7.69 -10.04 -17.21
CA GLU A 145 7.30 -8.86 -18.00
C GLU A 145 8.26 -7.68 -17.85
N PHE A 146 8.87 -7.50 -16.66
CA PHE A 146 9.79 -6.41 -16.37
C PHE A 146 11.05 -6.91 -15.65
N PRO A 147 12.26 -6.41 -16.00
CA PRO A 147 13.49 -6.73 -15.27
C PRO A 147 13.58 -6.00 -13.92
N THR A 148 12.59 -5.17 -13.59
CA THR A 148 12.50 -4.40 -12.35
C THR A 148 11.41 -4.94 -11.45
N ILE A 149 11.53 -4.71 -10.15
CA ILE A 149 10.47 -5.00 -9.19
C ILE A 149 9.66 -3.74 -8.91
N LEU A 150 8.33 -3.85 -8.78
CA LEU A 150 7.49 -2.72 -8.39
C LEU A 150 7.36 -2.63 -6.86
N VAL A 151 7.95 -1.58 -6.29
CA VAL A 151 7.82 -1.22 -4.87
C VAL A 151 6.66 -0.23 -4.72
N GLY A 152 5.66 -0.60 -3.92
CA GLY A 152 4.49 0.23 -3.66
C GLY A 152 4.57 0.89 -2.30
N ASN A 153 3.97 2.08 -2.20
CA ASN A 153 3.93 2.86 -0.97
C ASN A 153 5.30 3.19 -0.37
N LEU A 154 6.32 3.34 -1.21
CA LEU A 154 7.67 3.66 -0.77
C LEU A 154 7.73 5.10 -0.24
N ASP A 155 8.11 5.30 1.01
CA ASP A 155 8.29 6.64 1.57
C ASP A 155 9.38 7.43 0.81
N GLU A 156 9.11 8.70 0.50
CA GLU A 156 10.04 9.49 -0.31
C GLU A 156 11.38 9.74 0.38
N VAL A 157 11.41 9.87 1.72
CA VAL A 157 12.68 9.99 2.46
C VAL A 157 13.48 8.71 2.31
N LEU A 158 12.84 7.55 2.49
CA LEU A 158 13.50 6.27 2.28
C LEU A 158 13.97 6.11 0.82
N ARG A 159 13.15 6.49 -0.17
CA ARG A 159 13.51 6.41 -1.60
C ARG A 159 14.75 7.23 -1.92
N GLU A 160 14.82 8.47 -1.44
CA GLU A 160 15.96 9.36 -1.65
C GLU A 160 17.24 8.77 -1.04
N ARG A 161 17.16 8.28 0.20
CA ARG A 161 18.30 7.64 0.87
C ARG A 161 18.76 6.35 0.19
N LEU A 162 17.83 5.55 -0.32
CA LEU A 162 18.17 4.36 -1.12
C LEU A 162 18.88 4.74 -2.43
N ALA A 163 18.44 5.82 -3.10
CA ALA A 163 19.10 6.31 -4.31
C ALA A 163 20.52 6.83 -4.01
N GLU A 164 20.70 7.59 -2.92
CA GLU A 164 22.01 8.05 -2.43
C GLU A 164 22.94 6.88 -2.06
N ALA A 165 22.36 5.79 -1.54
CA ALA A 165 23.08 4.53 -1.28
C ALA A 165 23.35 3.68 -2.54
N GLY A 166 23.01 4.17 -3.74
CA GLY A 166 23.33 3.54 -5.02
C GLY A 166 22.27 2.59 -5.57
N MET A 167 21.07 2.54 -5.01
CA MET A 167 19.98 1.73 -5.58
C MET A 167 19.54 2.30 -6.94
N ALA A 168 19.49 1.44 -7.95
CA ALA A 168 19.09 1.79 -9.30
C ALA A 168 17.56 1.89 -9.42
N ILE A 169 17.04 3.10 -9.26
CA ILE A 169 15.61 3.41 -9.42
C ILE A 169 15.33 3.71 -10.90
N PHE A 170 14.64 2.80 -11.57
CA PHE A 170 14.32 2.88 -13.00
C PHE A 170 13.19 3.87 -13.28
N SER A 171 12.16 3.89 -12.45
CA SER A 171 11.06 4.86 -12.55
C SER A 171 10.42 5.14 -11.20
N THR A 172 9.78 6.31 -11.09
CA THR A 172 9.10 6.79 -9.88
C THR A 172 7.81 7.47 -10.28
N GLY A 173 6.68 7.03 -9.74
CA GLY A 173 5.43 7.78 -9.74
C GLY A 173 5.19 8.33 -8.34
N LEU A 174 5.09 9.67 -8.23
CA LEU A 174 4.87 10.36 -6.95
C LEU A 174 3.38 10.47 -6.61
N TYR A 175 3.07 10.33 -5.33
CA TYR A 175 1.71 10.41 -4.79
C TYR A 175 1.72 11.14 -3.45
N ASP A 176 0.74 12.01 -3.25
CA ASP A 176 0.44 12.58 -1.95
C ASP A 176 -0.40 11.57 -1.15
N LYS A 177 0.03 11.25 0.07
CA LYS A 177 -0.76 10.40 0.97
C LYS A 177 -1.77 11.23 1.74
N PHE A 178 -3.04 11.07 1.37
CA PHE A 178 -4.17 11.61 2.11
C PHE A 178 -4.55 10.66 3.24
N ILE A 179 -4.43 11.09 4.49
CA ILE A 179 -4.88 10.36 5.67
C ILE A 179 -6.26 10.87 6.09
N PHE A 180 -7.17 9.94 6.40
CA PHE A 180 -8.49 10.17 6.97
C PHE A 180 -8.55 9.60 8.40
N LYS A 181 -9.26 10.28 9.30
CA LYS A 181 -9.76 9.67 10.53
C LYS A 181 -11.15 9.11 10.25
N VAL A 182 -11.36 7.83 10.54
CA VAL A 182 -12.62 7.14 10.21
C VAL A 182 -13.82 7.81 10.90
N ASP A 183 -13.64 8.24 12.14
CA ASP A 183 -14.68 8.93 12.93
C ASP A 183 -14.98 10.35 12.41
N ASP A 184 -14.05 10.96 11.67
CA ASP A 184 -14.20 12.29 11.08
C ASP A 184 -14.73 12.22 9.63
N LEU A 185 -15.03 11.03 9.11
CA LEU A 185 -15.59 10.90 7.76
C LEU A 185 -16.98 11.55 7.70
N PRO A 186 -17.26 12.35 6.65
CA PRO A 186 -18.52 13.07 6.55
C PRO A 186 -19.70 12.13 6.27
N VAL A 187 -20.84 12.41 6.91
CA VAL A 187 -22.10 11.71 6.60
C VAL A 187 -22.64 12.22 5.27
N ILE A 188 -22.69 11.35 4.27
CA ILE A 188 -23.22 11.67 2.93
C ILE A 188 -24.58 11.01 2.75
N LYS A 189 -25.62 11.84 2.60
CA LYS A 189 -26.96 11.38 2.27
C LYS A 189 -27.17 11.51 0.76
N LEU A 190 -27.29 10.36 0.08
CA LEU A 190 -27.76 10.32 -1.30
C LEU A 190 -29.29 10.27 -1.33
N PRO A 191 -29.95 10.81 -2.37
CA PRO A 191 -31.37 10.60 -2.57
C PRO A 191 -31.64 9.10 -2.83
N GLU A 192 -32.78 8.57 -2.41
CA GLU A 192 -33.14 7.17 -2.66
C GLU A 192 -33.30 6.85 -4.15
N VAL A 193 -33.63 7.88 -4.94
CA VAL A 193 -33.87 7.79 -6.37
C VAL A 193 -33.12 8.90 -7.13
N LEU A 194 -32.71 8.60 -8.37
CA LEU A 194 -32.05 9.57 -9.27
C LEU A 194 -32.89 9.79 -10.55
N GLY A 195 -33.03 11.06 -10.94
CA GLY A 195 -33.63 11.51 -12.21
C GLY A 195 -35.01 12.15 -12.08
N ASP A 196 -35.38 13.00 -13.04
CA ASP A 196 -36.72 13.59 -13.18
C ASP A 196 -37.56 12.74 -14.15
N GLY A 197 -38.83 12.47 -13.82
CA GLY A 197 -39.79 11.82 -14.74
C GLY A 197 -39.57 10.33 -15.06
N GLY A 198 -38.65 9.67 -14.37
CA GLY A 198 -38.30 8.24 -14.55
C GLY A 198 -37.31 7.76 -13.48
N ALA A 199 -37.56 8.17 -12.24
CA ALA A 199 -36.61 8.06 -11.13
C ALA A 199 -36.20 6.60 -10.85
N ARG A 200 -34.89 6.34 -10.88
CA ARG A 200 -34.30 5.01 -10.65
C ARG A 200 -33.80 4.88 -9.24
N ARG A 201 -34.11 3.78 -8.56
CA ARG A 201 -33.65 3.55 -7.19
C ARG A 201 -32.15 3.27 -7.17
N LEU A 202 -31.48 3.78 -6.15
CA LEU A 202 -30.10 3.45 -5.84
C LEU A 202 -30.01 2.16 -5.02
N VAL A 203 -29.09 1.28 -5.41
CA VAL A 203 -28.85 -0.01 -4.77
C VAL A 203 -27.37 -0.14 -4.42
N TRP A 204 -27.07 -0.28 -3.12
CA TRP A 204 -25.72 -0.56 -2.65
C TRP A 204 -25.41 -2.05 -2.73
N ASP A 205 -24.24 -2.40 -3.22
CA ASP A 205 -23.78 -3.78 -3.29
C ASP A 205 -22.24 -3.85 -3.29
N ARG A 206 -21.67 -5.05 -3.26
CA ARG A 206 -20.29 -5.29 -3.68
C ARG A 206 -20.21 -5.17 -5.21
N LEU A 207 -19.06 -4.72 -5.73
CA LEU A 207 -18.86 -4.78 -7.19
C LEU A 207 -18.90 -6.24 -7.66
N ARG A 208 -19.80 -6.54 -8.61
CA ARG A 208 -20.03 -7.90 -9.08
C ARG A 208 -18.88 -8.39 -9.96
N PRO A 209 -18.57 -9.70 -9.97
CA PRO A 209 -17.48 -10.26 -10.77
C PRO A 209 -17.55 -9.92 -12.27
N GLU A 210 -18.76 -9.88 -12.83
CA GLU A 210 -19.02 -9.54 -14.24
C GLU A 210 -18.73 -8.07 -14.59
N ASP A 211 -18.76 -7.16 -13.61
CA ASP A 211 -18.48 -5.74 -13.80
C ASP A 211 -16.99 -5.40 -13.65
N ILE A 212 -16.17 -6.32 -13.16
CA ILE A 212 -14.73 -6.10 -12.92
C ILE A 212 -13.97 -5.71 -14.20
N PRO A 213 -14.14 -6.37 -15.36
CA PRO A 213 -13.47 -5.96 -16.59
C PRO A 213 -13.80 -4.52 -16.98
N TYR A 214 -15.07 -4.11 -16.79
CA TYR A 214 -15.50 -2.75 -17.05
C TYR A 214 -14.87 -1.77 -16.06
N ALA A 215 -14.90 -2.07 -14.76
CA ALA A 215 -14.28 -1.23 -13.74
C ALA A 215 -12.77 -1.02 -13.97
N ILE A 216 -12.06 -2.06 -14.43
CA ILE A 216 -10.64 -1.95 -14.82
C ILE A 216 -10.48 -1.02 -16.02
N SER A 217 -11.35 -1.11 -17.03
CA SER A 217 -11.28 -0.27 -18.24
C SER A 217 -11.44 1.23 -17.95
N GLN A 218 -12.04 1.60 -16.81
CA GLN A 218 -12.21 2.99 -16.39
C GLN A 218 -10.97 3.58 -15.69
N SER A 219 -9.94 2.78 -15.41
CA SER A 219 -8.71 3.24 -14.75
C SER A 219 -7.55 3.40 -15.73
N LYS A 220 -6.74 4.45 -15.54
CA LYS A 220 -5.44 4.59 -16.21
C LYS A 220 -4.34 3.77 -15.56
N ILE A 221 -4.57 3.27 -14.33
CA ILE A 221 -3.62 2.43 -13.61
C ILE A 221 -3.89 0.98 -14.04
N PRO A 222 -2.94 0.31 -14.71
CA PRO A 222 -3.13 -1.06 -15.13
C PRO A 222 -3.28 -1.97 -13.92
N ARG A 223 -4.36 -2.76 -13.91
CA ARG A 223 -4.62 -3.79 -12.89
C ARG A 223 -4.99 -5.10 -13.55
N LYS A 224 -4.69 -6.21 -12.89
CA LYS A 224 -5.10 -7.54 -13.34
C LYS A 224 -6.40 -7.92 -12.64
N GLU A 225 -7.33 -8.55 -13.37
CA GLU A 225 -8.59 -9.03 -12.80
C GLU A 225 -8.38 -9.93 -11.57
N ARG A 226 -7.35 -10.79 -11.62
CA ARG A 226 -6.98 -11.69 -10.52
C ARG A 226 -6.72 -10.96 -9.21
N THR A 227 -6.31 -9.69 -9.27
CA THR A 227 -6.04 -8.85 -8.10
C THR A 227 -7.31 -8.15 -7.66
N VAL A 228 -8.03 -7.53 -8.60
CA VAL A 228 -9.27 -6.78 -8.31
C VAL A 228 -10.35 -7.68 -7.67
N LYS A 229 -10.43 -8.96 -8.08
CA LYS A 229 -11.36 -9.96 -7.49
C LYS A 229 -11.16 -10.18 -5.99
N LEU A 230 -9.95 -9.92 -5.47
CA LEU A 230 -9.59 -10.12 -4.07
C LEU A 230 -9.88 -8.91 -3.19
N LEU A 231 -10.07 -7.74 -3.81
CA LEU A 231 -10.17 -6.48 -3.08
C LEU A 231 -11.57 -6.32 -2.45
N PRO A 232 -11.67 -5.87 -1.20
CA PRO A 232 -12.91 -5.32 -0.66
C PRO A 232 -13.41 -4.19 -1.56
N SER A 233 -14.70 -4.17 -1.84
CA SER A 233 -15.29 -3.21 -2.78
C SER A 233 -16.69 -2.81 -2.38
N THR A 234 -17.04 -1.58 -2.72
CA THR A 234 -18.41 -1.07 -2.64
C THR A 234 -18.76 -0.48 -3.98
N ALA A 235 -19.95 -0.80 -4.47
CA ALA A 235 -20.52 -0.28 -5.69
C ALA A 235 -21.93 0.24 -5.44
N LEU A 236 -22.31 1.21 -6.26
CA LEU A 236 -23.64 1.77 -6.32
C LEU A 236 -24.23 1.48 -7.70
N TYR A 237 -25.40 0.87 -7.70
CA TYR A 237 -26.13 0.45 -8.88
C TYR A 237 -27.45 1.21 -9.00
N LEU A 238 -27.99 1.26 -10.21
CA LEU A 238 -29.42 1.47 -10.43
C LEU A 238 -30.19 0.15 -10.21
N ASP A 239 -31.49 0.25 -9.98
CA ASP A 239 -32.37 -0.93 -9.82
C ASP A 239 -32.45 -1.88 -11.02
N ASP A 240 -32.06 -1.43 -12.21
CA ASP A 240 -31.93 -2.28 -13.40
C ASP A 240 -30.58 -3.03 -13.47
N GLY A 241 -29.71 -2.83 -12.48
CA GLY A 241 -28.41 -3.50 -12.38
C GLY A 241 -27.26 -2.73 -13.04
N THR A 242 -27.47 -1.52 -13.55
CA THR A 242 -26.39 -0.69 -14.11
C THR A 242 -25.47 -0.16 -13.01
N PRO A 243 -24.14 -0.44 -13.02
CA PRO A 243 -23.20 0.17 -12.09
C PRO A 243 -22.97 1.65 -12.44
N ILE A 244 -23.04 2.54 -11.44
CA ILE A 244 -22.86 3.98 -11.64
C ILE A 244 -21.67 4.57 -10.88
N ALA A 245 -21.18 3.89 -9.83
CA ALA A 245 -19.98 4.27 -9.10
C ALA A 245 -19.46 3.10 -8.27
N TRP A 246 -18.15 3.06 -8.02
CA TRP A 246 -17.51 2.02 -7.21
C TRP A 246 -16.17 2.48 -6.65
N ALA A 247 -15.69 1.77 -5.64
CA ALA A 247 -14.34 1.90 -5.10
C ALA A 247 -13.87 0.58 -4.50
N PHE A 248 -12.56 0.49 -4.29
CA PHE A 248 -11.89 -0.66 -3.69
C PHE A 248 -10.97 -0.22 -2.56
N LEU A 249 -10.69 -1.13 -1.63
CA LEU A 249 -9.50 -1.04 -0.77
C LEU A 249 -8.40 -1.93 -1.35
N GLY A 250 -7.21 -1.36 -1.57
CA GLY A 250 -6.04 -2.08 -2.06
C GLY A 250 -5.53 -3.14 -1.08
N PRO A 251 -4.52 -3.94 -1.46
CA PRO A 251 -3.93 -4.93 -0.55
C PRO A 251 -3.36 -4.31 0.74
N ASP A 252 -2.93 -3.05 0.70
CA ASP A 252 -2.49 -2.29 1.86
C ASP A 252 -3.62 -1.51 2.55
N SER A 253 -4.87 -1.65 2.09
CA SER A 253 -6.08 -0.90 2.48
C SER A 253 -6.23 0.53 1.92
N SER A 254 -5.36 0.95 1.00
CA SER A 254 -5.52 2.25 0.32
C SER A 254 -6.85 2.33 -0.44
N LEU A 255 -7.59 3.43 -0.30
CA LEU A 255 -8.73 3.74 -1.16
C LEU A 255 -8.25 3.86 -2.61
N SER A 256 -8.78 3.03 -3.49
CA SER A 256 -8.27 2.90 -4.84
C SER A 256 -9.38 2.58 -5.85
N GLY A 257 -9.15 2.93 -7.13
CA GLY A 257 -10.12 2.64 -8.19
C GLY A 257 -11.49 3.30 -7.99
N LEU A 258 -11.54 4.42 -7.25
CA LEU A 258 -12.75 5.20 -7.09
C LEU A 258 -13.17 5.75 -8.45
N HIS A 259 -14.40 5.47 -8.85
CA HIS A 259 -14.98 5.97 -10.10
C HIS A 259 -16.45 6.35 -9.89
N CYS A 260 -16.89 7.31 -10.69
CA CYS A 260 -18.28 7.68 -10.84
C CYS A 260 -18.52 8.01 -12.32
N GLU A 261 -19.53 7.37 -12.87
CA GLU A 261 -19.98 7.56 -14.24
C GLU A 261 -20.30 9.04 -14.52
N ASP A 262 -19.93 9.51 -15.70
CA ASP A 262 -19.95 10.94 -16.08
C ASP A 262 -21.32 11.60 -15.85
N ALA A 263 -22.40 10.90 -16.23
CA ALA A 263 -23.78 11.37 -16.10
C ALA A 263 -24.24 11.60 -14.64
N TYR A 264 -23.52 11.01 -13.68
CA TYR A 264 -23.84 11.00 -12.25
C TYR A 264 -22.87 11.85 -11.41
N ARG A 265 -21.84 12.45 -12.03
CA ARG A 265 -20.87 13.32 -11.34
C ARG A 265 -21.53 14.59 -10.80
N GLY A 266 -20.86 15.21 -9.83
CA GLY A 266 -21.33 16.44 -9.17
C GLY A 266 -22.47 16.23 -8.15
N ARG A 267 -22.91 14.98 -7.93
CA ARG A 267 -24.03 14.63 -7.03
C ARG A 267 -23.59 14.06 -5.68
N GLY A 268 -22.31 14.12 -5.34
CA GLY A 268 -21.75 13.54 -4.11
C GLY A 268 -21.62 12.00 -4.11
N ILE A 269 -21.93 11.32 -5.21
CA ILE A 269 -21.94 9.84 -5.30
C ILE A 269 -20.56 9.23 -5.05
N ALA A 270 -19.51 9.71 -5.73
CA ALA A 270 -18.14 9.23 -5.52
C ALA A 270 -17.72 9.36 -4.04
N LYS A 271 -18.11 10.46 -3.39
CA LYS A 271 -17.85 10.72 -1.98
C LYS A 271 -18.57 9.71 -1.09
N ALA A 272 -19.85 9.43 -1.35
CA ALA A 272 -20.63 8.45 -0.61
C ALA A 272 -20.04 7.03 -0.73
N VAL A 273 -19.64 6.63 -1.94
CA VAL A 273 -18.99 5.33 -2.18
C VAL A 273 -17.67 5.23 -1.43
N ALA A 274 -16.83 6.28 -1.48
CA ALA A 274 -15.56 6.33 -0.76
C ALA A 274 -15.75 6.24 0.77
N VAL A 275 -16.71 6.98 1.34
CA VAL A 275 -17.03 6.89 2.78
C VAL A 275 -17.48 5.48 3.13
N LYS A 276 -18.41 4.92 2.35
CA LYS A 276 -18.99 3.60 2.64
C LYS A 276 -17.96 2.49 2.57
N VAL A 277 -17.11 2.45 1.55
CA VAL A 277 -16.07 1.41 1.44
C VAL A 277 -15.06 1.49 2.59
N LEU A 278 -14.70 2.70 3.04
CA LEU A 278 -13.82 2.89 4.19
C LEU A 278 -14.49 2.42 5.50
N GLN A 279 -15.74 2.80 5.75
CA GLN A 279 -16.48 2.42 6.95
C GLN A 279 -16.77 0.92 7.02
N ASP A 280 -17.12 0.31 5.89
CA ASP A 280 -17.54 -1.08 5.84
C ASP A 280 -16.35 -2.05 5.93
N HIS A 281 -15.15 -1.66 5.45
CA HIS A 281 -14.05 -2.60 5.25
C HIS A 281 -12.73 -2.29 5.96
N LEU A 282 -12.49 -1.07 6.47
CA LEU A 282 -11.22 -0.81 7.17
C LEU A 282 -11.03 -1.67 8.43
N LYS A 283 -12.14 -1.95 9.14
CA LYS A 283 -12.16 -2.86 10.30
C LYS A 283 -11.72 -4.29 9.97
N ASP A 284 -11.84 -4.70 8.71
CA ASP A 284 -11.37 -6.03 8.27
C ASP A 284 -9.83 -6.10 8.27
N TYR A 285 -9.15 -4.94 8.28
CA TYR A 285 -7.70 -4.82 8.41
C TYR A 285 -7.28 -4.44 9.84
N SER A 286 -7.91 -3.43 10.46
CA SER A 286 -7.67 -3.07 11.85
C SER A 286 -8.58 -1.98 12.40
N ASP A 287 -8.65 -1.91 13.73
CA ASP A 287 -9.39 -0.89 14.48
C ASP A 287 -8.55 0.34 14.85
N ASP A 288 -7.50 0.68 14.09
CA ASP A 288 -6.61 1.81 14.39
C ASP A 288 -7.22 3.19 14.01
N GLY A 289 -8.38 3.20 13.36
CA GLY A 289 -9.12 4.43 13.04
C GLY A 289 -8.55 5.27 11.88
N HIS A 290 -7.57 4.77 11.12
CA HIS A 290 -7.01 5.48 9.96
C HIS A 290 -7.50 4.88 8.63
N GLY A 291 -7.89 5.74 7.70
CA GLY A 291 -8.01 5.42 6.27
C GLY A 291 -7.00 6.23 5.47
N TRP A 292 -6.71 5.83 4.24
CA TRP A 292 -5.93 6.68 3.33
C TRP A 292 -6.23 6.46 1.86
N ALA A 293 -5.81 7.42 1.05
CA ALA A 293 -5.74 7.33 -0.39
C ALA A 293 -4.39 7.88 -0.85
N ASP A 294 -3.80 7.26 -1.86
CA ASP A 294 -2.56 7.73 -2.49
C ASP A 294 -2.92 8.37 -3.83
N VAL A 295 -2.71 9.68 -3.95
CA VAL A 295 -3.24 10.46 -5.08
C VAL A 295 -2.11 11.20 -5.79
N ALA A 296 -2.01 11.01 -7.11
CA ALA A 296 -1.01 11.70 -7.91
C ALA A 296 -1.17 13.24 -7.81
N PRO A 297 -0.07 14.02 -7.75
CA PRO A 297 -0.12 15.48 -7.62
C PRO A 297 -0.88 16.20 -8.75
N ASP A 298 -1.00 15.58 -9.92
CA ASP A 298 -1.74 16.11 -11.07
C ASP A 298 -3.22 15.68 -11.11
N ASN A 299 -3.63 14.74 -10.25
CA ASN A 299 -5.01 14.26 -10.17
C ASN A 299 -5.87 15.15 -9.25
N LEU A 300 -6.11 16.38 -9.71
CA LEU A 300 -6.85 17.41 -8.96
C LEU A 300 -8.27 16.96 -8.54
N GLN A 301 -8.92 16.13 -9.35
CA GLN A 301 -10.26 15.61 -9.05
C GLN A 301 -10.24 14.70 -7.80
N SER A 302 -9.31 13.73 -7.76
CA SER A 302 -9.19 12.82 -6.62
C SER A 302 -8.70 13.53 -5.36
N GLN A 303 -7.81 14.53 -5.51
CA GLN A 303 -7.42 15.39 -4.39
C GLN A 303 -8.63 16.16 -3.83
N GLY A 304 -9.49 16.70 -4.71
CA GLY A 304 -10.73 17.36 -4.32
C GLY A 304 -11.67 16.44 -3.53
N VAL A 305 -11.83 15.19 -3.98
CA VAL A 305 -12.59 14.17 -3.24
C VAL A 305 -11.96 13.93 -1.87
N CYS A 306 -10.65 13.67 -1.80
CA CYS A 306 -9.97 13.37 -0.54
C CYS A 306 -10.09 14.53 0.46
N ARG A 307 -9.91 15.79 0.03
CA ARG A 307 -10.12 16.97 0.89
C ARG A 307 -11.57 17.05 1.38
N SER A 308 -12.55 16.74 0.53
CA SER A 308 -13.97 16.74 0.91
C SER A 308 -14.32 15.67 1.95
N LEU A 309 -13.51 14.61 2.04
CA LEU A 309 -13.59 13.54 3.04
C LEU A 309 -12.86 13.89 4.35
N ASN A 310 -12.48 15.16 4.54
CA ASN A 310 -11.63 15.64 5.63
C ASN A 310 -10.21 15.03 5.61
N GLY A 311 -9.78 14.52 4.46
CA GLY A 311 -8.44 13.98 4.28
C GLY A 311 -7.37 15.07 4.30
N GLN A 312 -6.26 14.77 4.96
CA GLN A 312 -5.10 15.66 5.03
C GLN A 312 -3.91 15.00 4.34
N VAL A 313 -3.21 15.74 3.49
CA VAL A 313 -1.90 15.31 3.00
C VAL A 313 -0.95 15.30 4.18
N LYS A 314 -0.30 14.16 4.45
CA LYS A 314 0.63 14.01 5.57
C LYS A 314 2.08 13.89 5.12
N TRP A 315 2.34 13.06 4.11
CA TRP A 315 3.66 12.89 3.49
C TRP A 315 3.51 12.44 2.03
N GLN A 316 4.64 12.37 1.33
CA GLN A 316 4.72 11.88 -0.05
C GLN A 316 5.31 10.48 -0.08
N ILE A 317 4.79 9.68 -1.00
CA ILE A 317 5.23 8.31 -1.25
C ILE A 317 5.35 8.11 -2.76
N SER A 318 5.99 7.02 -3.16
CA SER A 318 6.06 6.60 -4.55
C SER A 318 5.63 5.16 -4.80
N TRP A 319 5.24 4.93 -6.04
CA TRP A 319 5.41 3.63 -6.67
C TRP A 319 6.67 3.69 -7.53
N SER A 320 7.71 2.97 -7.11
CA SER A 320 9.02 2.99 -7.76
C SER A 320 9.38 1.61 -8.31
N ARG A 321 9.96 1.59 -9.51
CA ARG A 321 10.55 0.38 -10.09
C ARG A 321 12.04 0.35 -9.79
N LEU A 322 12.48 -0.67 -9.06
CA LEU A 322 13.90 -0.86 -8.74
C LEU A 322 14.50 -1.94 -9.65
N ASN A 323 15.68 -1.66 -10.20
CA ASN A 323 16.49 -2.63 -10.93
C ASN A 323 17.49 -3.26 -9.96
N LEU A 324 17.16 -4.41 -9.39
CA LEU A 324 18.01 -5.06 -8.40
C LEU A 324 19.30 -5.65 -9.01
N ASP A 325 19.27 -6.09 -10.27
CA ASP A 325 20.47 -6.56 -10.97
C ASP A 325 21.49 -5.44 -11.17
N GLN A 326 21.03 -4.24 -11.51
CA GLN A 326 21.89 -3.07 -11.60
C GLN A 326 22.32 -2.54 -10.23
N SER A 327 21.44 -2.60 -9.22
CA SER A 327 21.74 -2.11 -7.86
C SER A 327 22.84 -2.93 -7.17
N PHE A 328 22.92 -4.23 -7.49
CA PHE A 328 23.85 -5.17 -6.88
C PHE A 328 24.74 -5.85 -7.92
N SER A 329 25.11 -5.16 -9.00
CA SER A 329 25.85 -5.74 -10.14
C SER A 329 27.23 -6.31 -9.79
N ASN A 330 27.77 -5.92 -8.62
CA ASN A 330 29.10 -6.30 -8.15
C ASN A 330 29.06 -7.45 -7.12
N GLU A 331 27.88 -8.03 -6.87
CA GLU A 331 27.63 -9.15 -5.97
C GLU A 331 27.10 -10.36 -6.75
#